data_AF-A0A5N5Q2F5-F1
#
_entry.id   AF-A0A5N5Q2F5-F1
#
_cell.length_a   1.000
_cell.length_b   1.000
_cell.length_c   1.000
_cell.angle_alpha   90.00
_cell.angle_beta   90.00
_cell.angle_gamma   90.00
#
_symmetry.space_group_name_H-M   'P 1'
#
loop_
_entity.id
_entity.type
_entity.pdbx_description
1 polymer ?
#
loop_
_entity_poly.entity_id
_entity_poly.type
_entity_poly.pdbx_seq_one_letter_code
_entity_poly.pdbx_strand_id
1 'polypeptide(L)'
;MAGASWRETRDVLRNIAPVCAAHDADGIDVYFLNTRNNGPSSDSAGGFLNIKDGAAVNRLFETVRPNKATPTGTRLQAIIRPYVRNLETQLAKHGCDAEAAGVKPMNVIVITDGVPTDDPESVLLGFAKKLDKIDAPPYQLGIQFFQVGNEPGAKDALQELDDNLGKEAGEGVRDMVDTTTWNGQSGSRPVLTADGILKAVLGAVVKRLDRRRISVEVERHDRLRPELP
;
A
#
# COMPACT_ATOMS: atom_id res chain seq x y z
N MET A 1 15.00 -2.06 -11.38
CA MET A 1 15.21 -0.65 -11.03
C MET A 1 16.66 -0.28 -10.79
N ALA A 2 17.24 0.66 -11.53
CA ALA A 2 18.54 1.26 -11.24
C ALA A 2 18.66 2.65 -11.90
N GLY A 3 19.70 3.43 -11.54
CA GLY A 3 20.00 4.69 -12.24
C GLY A 3 18.94 5.78 -12.02
N ALA A 4 18.34 6.28 -13.10
CA ALA A 4 17.37 7.38 -13.06
C ALA A 4 16.12 7.01 -12.24
N SER A 5 15.48 5.88 -12.56
CA SER A 5 14.28 5.40 -11.85
C SER A 5 14.51 5.23 -10.34
N TRP A 6 15.71 4.79 -9.96
CA TRP A 6 16.11 4.66 -8.55
C TRP A 6 16.19 6.01 -7.82
N ARG A 7 16.84 7.01 -8.44
CA ARG A 7 16.93 8.37 -7.89
C ARG A 7 15.58 9.05 -7.82
N GLU A 8 14.76 8.85 -8.85
CA GLU A 8 13.42 9.40 -8.93
C GLU A 8 12.53 8.86 -7.82
N THR A 9 12.56 7.54 -7.59
CA THR A 9 11.84 6.90 -6.48
C THR A 9 12.32 7.46 -5.13
N ARG A 10 13.64 7.58 -4.93
CA ARG A 10 14.21 8.20 -3.72
C ARG A 10 13.66 9.61 -3.51
N ASP A 11 13.69 10.43 -4.55
CA ASP A 11 13.35 11.85 -4.45
C ASP A 11 11.85 12.03 -4.15
N VAL A 12 10.99 11.16 -4.69
CA VAL A 12 9.58 11.16 -4.33
C VAL A 12 9.35 10.69 -2.90
N LEU A 13 9.95 9.56 -2.49
CA LEU A 13 9.84 9.08 -1.12
C LEU A 13 10.34 10.13 -0.10
N ARG A 14 11.41 10.85 -0.44
CA ARG A 14 11.98 11.93 0.37
C ARG A 14 10.98 13.06 0.60
N ASN A 15 10.15 13.37 -0.39
CA ASN A 15 9.17 14.45 -0.32
C ASN A 15 7.88 14.03 0.39
N ILE A 16 7.44 12.77 0.22
CA ILE A 16 6.19 12.30 0.82
C ILE A 16 6.33 11.89 2.28
N ALA A 17 7.50 11.36 2.70
CA ALA A 17 7.66 10.84 4.06
C ALA A 17 7.33 11.87 5.16
N PRO A 18 7.76 13.15 5.08
CA PRO A 18 7.35 14.18 6.03
C PRO A 18 5.86 14.48 6.01
N VAL A 19 5.23 14.42 4.83
CA VAL A 19 3.79 14.66 4.68
C VAL A 19 2.99 13.53 5.31
N CYS A 20 3.40 12.27 5.08
CA CYS A 20 2.81 11.11 5.74
C CYS A 20 2.97 11.21 7.27
N ALA A 21 4.17 11.57 7.74
CA ALA A 21 4.46 11.70 9.17
C ALA A 21 3.65 12.79 9.88
N ALA A 22 3.19 13.81 9.15
CA ALA A 22 2.30 14.84 9.68
C ALA A 22 0.87 14.32 9.93
N HIS A 23 0.45 13.26 9.24
CA HIS A 23 -0.89 12.68 9.35
C HIS A 23 -0.93 11.31 10.03
N ASP A 24 0.22 10.63 10.12
CA ASP A 24 0.42 9.37 10.83
C ASP A 24 1.72 9.41 11.63
N ALA A 25 1.61 9.23 12.95
CA ALA A 25 2.75 9.32 13.84
C ALA A 25 3.81 8.25 13.55
N ASP A 26 3.44 7.14 12.90
CA ASP A 26 4.36 6.06 12.54
C ASP A 26 5.18 6.43 11.29
N GLY A 27 4.67 7.28 10.39
CA GLY A 27 5.35 7.65 9.15
C GLY A 27 5.10 6.63 8.03
N ILE A 28 6.15 6.28 7.26
CA ILE A 28 6.07 5.24 6.23
C ILE A 28 7.04 4.10 6.52
N ASP A 29 6.64 2.90 6.10
CA ASP A 29 7.52 1.74 6.06
C ASP A 29 7.97 1.49 4.61
N VAL A 30 9.27 1.25 4.41
CA VAL A 30 9.83 1.00 3.09
C VAL A 30 10.34 -0.44 2.99
N TYR A 31 9.89 -1.14 1.96
CA TYR A 31 10.29 -2.50 1.66
C TYR A 31 10.88 -2.55 0.25
N PHE A 32 12.08 -3.10 0.10
CA PHE A 32 12.69 -3.33 -1.22
C PHE A 32 12.42 -4.75 -1.68
N LEU A 33 12.15 -4.97 -2.97
CA LEU A 33 11.88 -6.32 -3.50
C LEU A 33 12.99 -7.32 -3.12
N ASN A 34 14.25 -6.93 -3.34
CA ASN A 34 15.41 -7.81 -3.24
C ASN A 34 16.23 -7.67 -1.96
N THR A 35 15.92 -6.71 -1.09
CA THR A 35 16.68 -6.45 0.14
C THR A 35 15.79 -6.58 1.34
N ARG A 36 16.26 -7.31 2.35
CA ARG A 36 15.63 -7.43 3.66
C ARG A 36 16.50 -6.70 4.66
N ASN A 37 15.87 -5.89 5.51
CA ASN A 37 16.50 -5.41 6.72
C ASN A 37 16.56 -6.57 7.71
N ASN A 38 17.76 -6.93 8.16
CA ASN A 38 17.97 -7.94 9.20
C ASN A 38 18.37 -7.30 10.54
N GLY A 39 18.24 -5.98 10.65
CA GLY A 39 18.50 -5.23 11.87
C GLY A 39 17.45 -5.49 12.95
N PRO A 40 17.75 -5.18 14.21
CA PRO A 40 16.85 -5.43 15.34
C PRO A 40 15.52 -4.68 15.27
N SER A 41 15.42 -3.65 14.42
CA SER A 41 14.23 -2.83 14.22
C SER A 41 13.40 -3.21 12.98
N SER A 42 13.67 -4.36 12.35
CA SER A 42 12.89 -4.84 11.21
C SER A 42 11.70 -5.70 11.65
N ASP A 43 10.62 -5.65 10.89
CA ASP A 43 9.52 -6.59 11.04
C ASP A 43 9.85 -7.97 10.41
N SER A 44 8.91 -8.91 10.48
CA SER A 44 9.07 -10.24 9.88
C SER A 44 9.26 -10.23 8.35
N ALA A 45 8.83 -9.16 7.67
CA ALA A 45 9.06 -8.96 6.25
C ALA A 45 10.36 -8.19 5.95
N GLY A 46 11.21 -7.90 6.93
CA GLY A 46 12.49 -7.24 6.73
C GLY A 46 12.35 -5.84 6.15
N GLY A 47 11.39 -5.06 6.65
CA GLY A 47 11.13 -3.68 6.32
C GLY A 47 12.06 -2.68 7.01
N PHE A 48 12.16 -1.50 6.42
CA PHE A 48 12.75 -0.32 7.03
C PHE A 48 11.60 0.55 7.55
N LEU A 49 11.35 0.45 8.85
CA LEU A 49 10.12 0.94 9.45
C LEU A 49 10.23 2.37 9.95
N ASN A 50 9.09 3.02 10.11
CA ASN A 50 8.92 4.32 10.77
C ASN A 50 9.78 5.45 10.20
N ILE A 51 9.87 5.54 8.88
CA ILE A 51 10.61 6.58 8.17
C ILE A 51 9.74 7.84 8.12
N LYS A 52 10.21 8.93 8.73
CA LYS A 52 9.44 10.17 8.91
C LYS A 52 10.02 11.38 8.20
N ASP A 53 11.30 11.33 7.84
CA ASP A 53 12.00 12.46 7.25
C ASP A 53 12.78 12.07 5.99
N GLY A 54 13.01 13.08 5.14
CA GLY A 54 13.72 12.88 3.89
C GLY A 54 15.19 12.48 4.05
N ALA A 55 15.82 12.79 5.18
CA ALA A 55 17.21 12.39 5.42
C ALA A 55 17.31 10.87 5.69
N ALA A 56 16.32 10.29 6.38
CA ALA A 56 16.20 8.85 6.56
C ALA A 56 16.02 8.12 5.23
N VAL A 57 15.19 8.67 4.32
CA VAL A 57 15.04 8.13 2.96
C VAL A 57 16.36 8.17 2.19
N ASN A 58 17.10 9.28 2.24
CA ASN A 58 18.39 9.37 1.55
C ASN A 58 19.38 8.31 2.05
N ARG A 59 19.56 8.18 3.37
CA ARG A 59 20.44 7.17 3.98
C ARG A 59 20.03 5.75 3.57
N LEU A 60 18.73 5.49 3.48
CA LEU A 60 18.21 4.21 3.06
C LEU A 60 18.64 3.87 1.62
N PHE A 61 18.45 4.79 0.69
CA PHE A 61 18.81 4.61 -0.72
C PHE A 61 20.32 4.61 -0.99
N GLU A 62 21.11 5.17 -0.07
CA GLU A 62 22.58 5.07 -0.06
C GLU A 62 23.09 3.72 0.44
N THR A 63 22.32 3.04 1.30
CA THR A 63 22.68 1.75 1.91
C THR A 63 22.28 0.58 1.02
N VAL A 64 21.10 0.66 0.39
CA VAL A 64 20.55 -0.42 -0.44
C VAL A 64 21.10 -0.33 -1.86
N ARG A 65 21.39 -1.49 -2.46
CA ARG A 65 21.81 -1.59 -3.87
C ARG A 65 20.75 -2.37 -4.65
N PRO A 66 20.31 -1.86 -5.81
CA PRO A 66 19.33 -2.58 -6.60
C PRO A 66 19.88 -3.90 -7.17
N ASN A 67 18.98 -4.86 -7.39
CA ASN A 67 19.27 -6.17 -7.98
C ASN A 67 18.27 -6.45 -9.12
N LYS A 68 18.61 -7.37 -10.04
CA LYS A 68 17.97 -7.53 -11.36
C LYS A 68 16.58 -8.18 -11.33
N ALA A 69 16.25 -9.01 -10.35
CA ALA A 69 14.94 -9.68 -10.29
C ALA A 69 13.85 -8.76 -9.73
N THR A 70 12.60 -9.04 -10.08
CA THR A 70 11.39 -8.30 -9.67
C THR A 70 10.37 -9.28 -9.07
N PRO A 71 10.69 -9.94 -7.94
CA PRO A 71 9.80 -10.91 -7.29
C PRO A 71 8.65 -10.18 -6.54
N THR A 72 7.79 -9.53 -7.31
CA THR A 72 6.73 -8.63 -6.83
C THR A 72 5.70 -9.41 -6.00
N GLY A 73 5.20 -10.53 -6.50
CA GLY A 73 4.20 -11.35 -5.81
C GLY A 73 4.75 -11.92 -4.49
N THR A 74 5.96 -12.46 -4.52
CA THR A 74 6.66 -12.99 -3.35
C THR A 74 6.88 -11.90 -2.29
N ARG A 75 7.27 -10.70 -2.72
CA ARG A 75 7.48 -9.59 -1.78
C ARG A 75 6.17 -9.11 -1.17
N LEU A 76 5.12 -8.93 -1.99
CA LEU A 76 3.78 -8.57 -1.53
C LEU A 76 3.26 -9.60 -0.53
N GLN A 77 3.42 -10.89 -0.81
CA GLN A 77 3.00 -11.96 0.09
C GLN A 77 3.70 -11.86 1.46
N ALA A 78 5.00 -11.61 1.47
CA ALA A 78 5.76 -11.49 2.72
C ALA A 78 5.28 -10.32 3.59
N ILE A 79 4.82 -9.21 2.98
CA ILE A 79 4.36 -8.00 3.66
C ILE A 79 2.90 -8.14 4.11
N ILE A 80 2.02 -8.62 3.22
CA ILE A 80 0.57 -8.66 3.45
C ILE A 80 0.18 -9.82 4.36
N ARG A 81 0.87 -10.97 4.28
CA ARG A 81 0.49 -12.17 5.05
C ARG A 81 0.51 -11.96 6.57
N PRO A 82 1.56 -11.37 7.19
CA PRO A 82 1.55 -11.12 8.63
C PRO A 82 0.41 -10.19 9.05
N TYR A 83 0.10 -9.19 8.23
CA TYR A 83 -1.00 -8.27 8.50
C TYR A 83 -2.36 -8.93 8.45
N VAL A 84 -2.67 -9.68 7.38
CA VAL A 84 -3.97 -10.38 7.26
C VAL A 84 -4.14 -11.37 8.41
N ARG A 85 -3.07 -12.08 8.81
CA ARG A 85 -3.11 -12.96 9.99
C ARG A 85 -3.41 -12.23 11.30
N ASN A 86 -2.81 -11.05 11.49
CA ASN A 86 -3.10 -10.22 12.65
C ASN A 86 -4.57 -9.77 12.62
N LEU A 87 -5.06 -9.32 11.46
CA LEU A 87 -6.46 -8.94 11.27
C LEU A 87 -7.42 -10.07 11.61
N GLU A 88 -7.21 -11.27 11.05
CA GLU A 88 -7.99 -12.48 11.36
C GLU A 88 -8.03 -12.75 12.87
N THR A 89 -6.87 -12.65 13.53
CA THR A 89 -6.73 -12.90 14.96
C THR A 89 -7.49 -11.88 15.80
N GLN A 90 -7.42 -10.59 15.44
CA GLN A 90 -8.12 -9.54 16.18
C GLN A 90 -9.63 -9.61 15.95
N LEU A 91 -10.08 -9.81 14.71
CA LEU A 91 -11.50 -10.00 14.41
C LEU A 91 -12.09 -11.16 15.21
N ALA A 92 -11.39 -12.31 15.27
CA ALA A 92 -11.83 -13.46 16.05
C ALA A 92 -11.95 -13.16 17.56
N LYS A 93 -11.07 -12.30 18.11
CA LYS A 93 -11.11 -11.89 19.53
C LYS A 93 -12.20 -10.88 19.83
N HIS A 94 -12.58 -10.07 18.84
CA HIS A 94 -13.49 -8.94 18.99
C HIS A 94 -14.85 -9.19 18.32
N GLY A 95 -15.27 -10.46 18.17
CA GLY A 95 -16.61 -10.81 17.69
C GLY A 95 -16.88 -10.40 16.24
N CYS A 96 -15.85 -10.37 15.40
CA CYS A 96 -15.89 -9.90 14.01
C CYS A 96 -16.18 -8.40 13.84
N ASP A 97 -16.05 -7.61 14.90
CA ASP A 97 -16.12 -6.14 14.82
C ASP A 97 -14.75 -5.58 14.43
N ALA A 98 -14.66 -5.02 13.22
CA ALA A 98 -13.43 -4.46 12.65
C ALA A 98 -12.96 -3.19 13.37
N GLU A 99 -13.88 -2.37 13.90
CA GLU A 99 -13.53 -1.17 14.66
C GLU A 99 -12.99 -1.57 16.04
N ALA A 100 -13.64 -2.53 16.70
CA ALA A 100 -13.18 -3.07 17.98
C ALA A 100 -11.86 -3.84 17.87
N ALA A 101 -11.60 -4.48 16.73
CA ALA A 101 -10.33 -5.16 16.44
C ALA A 101 -9.12 -4.20 16.40
N GLY A 102 -9.36 -2.90 16.14
CA GLY A 102 -8.34 -1.85 16.23
C GLY A 102 -7.17 -1.98 15.23
N VAL A 103 -7.31 -2.83 14.20
CA VAL A 103 -6.25 -3.04 13.20
C VAL A 103 -6.32 -1.92 12.16
N LYS A 104 -5.29 -1.07 12.16
CA LYS A 104 -5.15 0.04 11.21
C LYS A 104 -5.21 -0.49 9.76
N PRO A 105 -6.03 0.10 8.87
CA PRO A 105 -5.97 -0.19 7.44
C PRO A 105 -4.57 0.00 6.86
N MET A 106 -4.20 -0.82 5.88
CA MET A 106 -2.89 -0.74 5.20
C MET A 106 -3.05 -0.24 3.77
N ASN A 107 -2.21 0.71 3.36
CA ASN A 107 -2.05 1.09 1.97
C ASN A 107 -0.63 0.72 1.48
N VAL A 108 -0.54 -0.15 0.49
CA VAL A 108 0.72 -0.63 -0.09
C VAL A 108 0.94 0.05 -1.43
N ILE A 109 1.98 0.89 -1.51
CA ILE A 109 2.37 1.55 -2.76
C ILE A 109 3.58 0.80 -3.34
N VAL A 110 3.40 0.18 -4.50
CA VAL A 110 4.43 -0.55 -5.23
C VAL A 110 4.98 0.35 -6.33
N ILE A 111 6.27 0.69 -6.24
CA ILE A 111 6.97 1.49 -7.25
C ILE A 111 7.95 0.58 -8.00
N THR A 112 7.76 0.41 -9.31
CA THR A 112 8.57 -0.50 -10.13
C THR A 112 8.86 0.05 -11.52
N ASP A 113 9.97 -0.35 -12.12
CA ASP A 113 10.34 -0.04 -13.52
C ASP A 113 10.50 -1.29 -14.39
N GLY A 114 10.04 -2.44 -13.91
CA GLY A 114 10.21 -3.72 -14.59
C GLY A 114 9.04 -4.68 -14.38
N VAL A 115 8.91 -5.61 -15.33
CA VAL A 115 7.96 -6.72 -15.33
C VAL A 115 8.16 -7.63 -14.11
N PRO A 116 7.11 -8.04 -13.38
CA PRO A 116 7.22 -9.06 -12.33
C PRO A 116 7.88 -10.37 -12.84
N THR A 117 8.82 -10.93 -12.08
CA THR A 117 9.43 -12.25 -12.40
C THR A 117 8.64 -13.43 -11.83
N ASP A 118 7.59 -13.15 -11.08
CA ASP A 118 6.67 -14.11 -10.49
C ASP A 118 5.21 -13.67 -10.78
N ASP A 119 4.25 -14.36 -10.17
CA ASP A 119 2.82 -14.13 -10.36
C ASP A 119 2.23 -13.32 -9.19
N PRO A 120 2.23 -11.97 -9.25
CA PRO A 120 1.57 -11.15 -8.25
C PRO A 120 0.04 -11.28 -8.29
N GLU A 121 -0.57 -11.58 -9.44
CA GLU A 121 -2.02 -11.65 -9.60
C GLU A 121 -2.61 -12.73 -8.69
N SER A 122 -2.11 -13.97 -8.80
CA SER A 122 -2.55 -15.08 -7.96
C SER A 122 -2.38 -14.80 -6.47
N VAL A 123 -1.31 -14.11 -6.08
CA VAL A 123 -1.06 -13.73 -4.69
C VAL A 123 -2.12 -12.73 -4.20
N LEU A 124 -2.41 -11.71 -5.00
CA LEU A 124 -3.38 -10.66 -4.66
C LEU A 124 -4.80 -11.21 -4.63
N LEU A 125 -5.23 -11.98 -5.64
CA LEU A 125 -6.51 -12.67 -5.62
C LEU A 125 -6.67 -13.58 -4.39
N GLY A 126 -5.59 -14.27 -4.01
CA GLY A 126 -5.57 -15.09 -2.80
C GLY A 126 -5.78 -14.30 -1.50
N PHE A 127 -5.35 -13.04 -1.44
CA PHE A 127 -5.62 -12.17 -0.30
C PHE A 127 -7.00 -11.52 -0.36
N ALA A 128 -7.47 -11.10 -1.55
CA ALA A 128 -8.81 -10.56 -1.74
C ALA A 128 -9.87 -11.57 -1.24
N LYS A 129 -9.79 -12.83 -1.70
CA LYS A 129 -10.68 -13.93 -1.28
C LYS A 129 -10.63 -14.20 0.23
N LYS A 130 -9.45 -14.06 0.87
CA LYS A 130 -9.31 -14.23 2.32
C LYS A 130 -9.95 -13.10 3.10
N LEU A 131 -9.75 -11.86 2.65
CA LEU A 131 -10.33 -10.68 3.25
C LEU A 131 -11.86 -10.69 3.15
N ASP A 132 -12.41 -11.14 2.02
CA ASP A 132 -13.86 -11.30 1.85
C ASP A 132 -14.42 -12.40 2.76
N LYS A 133 -13.69 -13.51 2.93
CA LYS A 133 -14.10 -14.60 3.82
C LYS A 133 -14.23 -14.18 5.29
N ILE A 134 -13.44 -13.19 5.73
CA ILE A 134 -13.49 -12.68 7.10
C ILE A 134 -14.31 -11.39 7.23
N ASP A 135 -15.07 -11.05 6.19
CA ASP A 135 -15.87 -9.82 6.10
C ASP A 135 -15.06 -8.56 6.45
N ALA A 136 -13.78 -8.54 6.05
CA ALA A 136 -12.92 -7.40 6.32
C ALA A 136 -13.46 -6.18 5.57
N PRO A 137 -13.40 -4.97 6.14
CA PRO A 137 -13.88 -3.78 5.45
C PRO A 137 -13.20 -3.58 4.08
N PRO A 138 -13.90 -3.09 3.04
CA PRO A 138 -13.33 -2.90 1.68
C PRO A 138 -12.04 -2.08 1.62
N TYR A 139 -11.86 -1.19 2.56
CA TYR A 139 -10.73 -0.28 2.65
C TYR A 139 -9.59 -0.79 3.56
N GLN A 140 -9.72 -1.99 4.12
CA GLN A 140 -8.77 -2.55 5.08
C GLN A 140 -7.39 -2.78 4.46
N LEU A 141 -7.35 -3.08 3.16
CA LEU A 141 -6.12 -3.22 2.38
C LEU A 141 -6.33 -2.53 1.04
N GLY A 142 -5.49 -1.53 0.74
CA GLY A 142 -5.38 -0.94 -0.59
C GLY A 142 -3.98 -1.19 -1.15
N ILE A 143 -3.89 -1.47 -2.44
CA ILE A 143 -2.63 -1.68 -3.14
C ILE A 143 -2.61 -0.81 -4.38
N GLN A 144 -1.53 -0.09 -4.58
CA GLN A 144 -1.38 0.81 -5.72
C GLN A 144 -0.06 0.60 -6.42
N PHE A 145 -0.11 0.41 -7.74
CA PHE A 145 1.08 0.25 -8.56
C PHE A 145 1.42 1.55 -9.29
N PHE A 146 2.68 1.96 -9.17
CA PHE A 146 3.27 3.09 -9.88
C PHE A 146 4.45 2.62 -10.73
N GLN A 147 4.35 2.85 -12.03
CA GLN A 147 5.47 2.66 -12.94
C GLN A 147 6.44 3.85 -12.88
N VAL A 148 7.74 3.57 -12.85
CA VAL A 148 8.81 4.57 -13.03
C VAL A 148 9.64 4.20 -14.26
N GLY A 149 10.09 5.19 -15.01
CA GLY A 149 10.83 4.96 -16.25
C GLY A 149 9.92 4.59 -17.42
N ASN A 150 10.53 4.07 -18.50
CA ASN A 150 9.89 3.89 -19.81
C ASN A 150 10.00 2.46 -20.33
N GLU A 151 10.03 1.47 -19.45
CA GLU A 151 10.08 0.06 -19.86
C GLU A 151 8.68 -0.38 -20.33
N PRO A 152 8.49 -0.72 -21.62
CA PRO A 152 7.16 -1.03 -22.14
C PRO A 152 6.55 -2.29 -21.51
N GLY A 153 7.37 -3.32 -21.26
CA GLY A 153 6.89 -4.56 -20.65
C GLY A 153 6.30 -4.33 -19.26
N ALA A 154 6.89 -3.47 -18.45
CA ALA A 154 6.39 -3.10 -17.13
C ALA A 154 5.03 -2.42 -17.22
N LYS A 155 4.81 -1.60 -18.26
CA LYS A 155 3.51 -0.97 -18.50
C LYS A 155 2.45 -2.03 -18.83
N ASP A 156 2.75 -2.90 -19.78
CA ASP A 156 1.83 -3.94 -20.23
C ASP A 156 1.49 -4.92 -19.09
N ALA A 157 2.50 -5.34 -18.31
CA ALA A 157 2.31 -6.23 -17.17
C ALA A 157 1.46 -5.60 -16.04
N LEU A 158 1.59 -4.29 -15.80
CA LEU A 158 0.75 -3.59 -14.83
C LEU A 158 -0.68 -3.42 -15.33
N GLN A 159 -0.87 -3.14 -16.62
CA GLN A 159 -2.21 -3.06 -17.21
C GLN A 159 -2.91 -4.42 -17.20
N GLU A 160 -2.20 -5.50 -17.52
CA GLU A 160 -2.73 -6.86 -17.45
C GLU A 160 -3.15 -7.24 -16.02
N LEU A 161 -2.32 -6.88 -15.04
CA LEU A 161 -2.65 -7.08 -13.63
C LEU A 161 -3.93 -6.34 -13.22
N ASP A 162 -4.11 -5.10 -13.67
CA ASP A 162 -5.32 -4.29 -13.41
C ASP A 162 -6.57 -4.90 -14.05
N ASP A 163 -6.48 -5.22 -15.35
CA ASP A 163 -7.60 -5.75 -16.12
C ASP A 163 -8.08 -7.10 -15.57
N ASN A 164 -7.14 -7.97 -15.18
CA ASN A 164 -7.47 -9.29 -14.64
C ASN A 164 -8.09 -9.19 -13.24
N LEU A 165 -7.53 -8.35 -12.37
CA LEU A 165 -8.10 -8.11 -11.04
C LEU A 165 -9.46 -7.42 -11.12
N GLY A 166 -9.66 -6.49 -12.06
CA GLY A 166 -10.93 -5.82 -12.30
C GLY A 166 -12.03 -6.75 -12.80
N LYS A 167 -11.69 -7.72 -13.67
CA LYS A 167 -12.63 -8.76 -14.11
C LYS A 167 -13.10 -9.62 -12.94
N GLU A 168 -12.17 -10.13 -12.12
CA GLU A 168 -12.48 -10.94 -10.94
C GLU A 168 -13.27 -10.13 -9.89
N ALA A 169 -13.01 -8.82 -9.78
CA ALA A 169 -13.80 -7.94 -8.92
C ALA A 169 -15.26 -7.82 -9.38
N GLY A 170 -15.48 -7.79 -10.69
CA GLY A 170 -16.82 -7.88 -11.30
C GLY A 170 -17.54 -9.20 -11.03
N GLU A 171 -16.80 -10.28 -10.76
CA GLU A 171 -17.33 -11.62 -10.44
C GLU A 171 -17.57 -11.86 -8.94
N GLY A 172 -17.41 -10.82 -8.11
CA GLY A 172 -17.75 -10.85 -6.68
C GLY A 172 -16.55 -10.91 -5.73
N VAL A 173 -15.33 -10.72 -6.23
CA VAL A 173 -14.15 -10.48 -5.40
C VAL A 173 -14.07 -8.98 -5.05
N ARG A 174 -13.58 -8.61 -3.88
CA ARG A 174 -13.38 -7.18 -3.57
C ARG A 174 -12.37 -6.51 -4.50
N ASP A 175 -12.67 -5.26 -4.89
CA ASP A 175 -11.69 -4.36 -5.48
C ASP A 175 -10.75 -3.81 -4.39
N MET A 176 -9.45 -4.10 -4.51
CA MET A 176 -8.41 -3.69 -3.57
C MET A 176 -7.13 -3.19 -4.25
N VAL A 177 -7.05 -3.27 -5.58
CA VAL A 177 -5.85 -2.97 -6.35
C VAL A 177 -6.19 -1.92 -7.39
N ASP A 178 -5.45 -0.82 -7.39
CA ASP A 178 -5.57 0.25 -8.38
C ASP A 178 -4.21 0.42 -9.05
N THR A 179 -4.13 0.29 -10.37
CA THR A 179 -2.88 0.56 -11.09
C THR A 179 -2.91 1.94 -11.72
N THR A 180 -1.87 2.73 -11.47
CA THR A 180 -1.71 4.03 -12.13
C THR A 180 -0.48 3.97 -13.04
N THR A 181 -0.73 3.89 -14.34
CA THR A 181 0.31 4.14 -15.36
C THR A 181 0.40 5.65 -15.62
N TRP A 182 1.53 6.28 -15.27
CA TRP A 182 1.67 7.72 -15.45
C TRP A 182 2.02 8.06 -16.89
N ASN A 183 0.99 8.42 -17.67
CA ASN A 183 1.16 9.11 -18.95
C ASN A 183 1.28 10.61 -18.67
N GLY A 184 2.51 11.13 -18.66
CA GLY A 184 2.73 12.57 -18.55
C GLY A 184 2.01 13.30 -19.69
N GLN A 185 1.05 14.16 -19.37
CA GLN A 185 0.59 15.17 -20.32
C GLN A 185 1.78 16.08 -20.64
N SER A 186 2.09 16.17 -21.93
CA SER A 186 3.07 17.05 -22.57
C SER A 186 4.51 16.52 -22.69
N GLY A 187 4.75 15.67 -23.72
CA GLY A 187 5.94 15.67 -24.59
C GLY A 187 7.35 15.49 -23.97
N SER A 188 7.46 15.37 -22.65
CA SER A 188 8.71 15.25 -21.91
C SER A 188 8.57 14.07 -20.96
N ARG A 189 9.64 13.28 -20.82
CA ARG A 189 9.77 12.03 -20.05
C ARG A 189 8.75 11.88 -18.91
N PRO A 190 8.05 10.73 -18.76
CA PRO A 190 7.19 10.52 -17.60
C PRO A 190 8.08 10.54 -16.35
N VAL A 191 7.87 11.55 -15.52
CA VAL A 191 8.48 11.71 -14.21
C VAL A 191 7.40 11.41 -13.18
N LEU A 192 7.66 10.49 -12.27
CA LEU A 192 6.97 10.25 -11.02
C LEU A 192 6.92 11.58 -10.26
N THR A 193 5.79 12.26 -10.32
CA THR A 193 5.62 13.50 -9.58
C THR A 193 5.24 13.17 -8.13
N ALA A 194 5.79 13.95 -7.19
CA ALA A 194 5.41 13.84 -5.79
C ALA A 194 3.88 13.98 -5.63
N ASP A 195 3.21 14.76 -6.48
CA ASP A 195 1.76 14.94 -6.48
C ASP A 195 0.95 13.67 -6.79
N GLY A 196 1.45 12.78 -7.66
CA GLY A 196 0.76 11.52 -7.98
C GLY A 196 0.73 10.58 -6.78
N ILE A 197 1.90 10.34 -6.17
CA ILE A 197 1.98 9.53 -4.94
C ILE A 197 1.31 10.26 -3.77
N LEU A 198 1.40 11.58 -3.69
CA LEU A 198 0.72 12.35 -2.66
C LEU A 198 -0.80 12.24 -2.80
N LYS A 199 -1.38 12.26 -4.00
CA LYS A 199 -2.82 12.00 -4.20
C LYS A 199 -3.22 10.60 -3.77
N ALA A 200 -2.40 9.60 -4.07
CA ALA A 200 -2.59 8.24 -3.62
C ALA A 200 -2.62 8.13 -2.09
N VAL A 201 -1.60 8.72 -1.44
CA VAL A 201 -1.48 8.79 0.02
C VAL A 201 -2.64 9.59 0.62
N LEU A 202 -2.93 10.78 0.10
CA LEU A 202 -4.00 11.66 0.60
C LEU A 202 -5.37 11.05 0.35
N GLY A 203 -5.60 10.37 -0.78
CA GLY A 203 -6.84 9.67 -1.05
C GLY A 203 -7.10 8.58 0.01
N ALA A 204 -6.07 7.83 0.39
CA ALA A 204 -6.15 6.88 1.49
C ALA A 204 -6.37 7.56 2.85
N VAL A 205 -5.69 8.69 3.13
CA VAL A 205 -5.84 9.46 4.37
C VAL A 205 -7.22 10.12 4.48
N VAL A 206 -7.74 10.71 3.41
CA VAL A 206 -9.07 11.35 3.37
C VAL A 206 -10.16 10.31 3.59
N LYS A 207 -10.09 9.15 2.90
CA LYS A 207 -10.98 8.00 3.16
C LYS A 207 -10.95 7.57 4.64
N ARG A 208 -9.81 7.70 5.33
CA ARG A 208 -9.67 7.41 6.77
C ARG A 208 -10.27 8.52 7.66
N LEU A 209 -10.06 9.79 7.31
CA LEU A 209 -10.56 10.94 8.08
C LEU A 209 -12.08 11.07 8.01
N ASP A 210 -12.67 10.86 6.83
CA ASP A 210 -14.12 10.92 6.63
C ASP A 210 -14.83 9.87 7.49
N ARG A 211 -14.25 8.67 7.64
CA ARG A 211 -14.80 7.60 8.50
C ARG A 211 -14.69 7.90 9.99
N ARG A 212 -13.55 8.45 10.45
CA ARG A 212 -13.43 8.89 11.86
C ARG A 212 -14.47 9.93 12.22
N ARG A 213 -14.85 10.81 11.28
CA ARG A 213 -15.95 11.76 11.50
C ARG A 213 -17.29 11.04 11.63
N ILE A 214 -17.57 10.09 10.72
CA ILE A 214 -18.82 9.29 10.76
C ILE A 214 -18.91 8.48 12.07
N SER A 215 -17.86 7.78 12.50
CA SER A 215 -17.91 6.98 13.73
C SER A 215 -18.12 7.84 14.98
N VAL A 216 -17.48 9.01 15.06
CA VAL A 216 -17.70 9.98 16.15
C VAL A 216 -19.12 10.55 16.13
N GLU A 217 -19.72 10.77 14.96
CA GLU A 217 -21.12 11.23 14.83
C GLU A 217 -22.12 10.14 15.23
N VAL A 218 -21.88 8.88 14.85
CA VAL A 218 -22.71 7.74 15.26
C VAL A 218 -22.65 7.53 16.77
N GLU A 219 -21.46 7.54 17.38
CA GLU A 219 -21.33 7.46 18.85
C GLU A 219 -22.06 8.61 19.57
N ARG A 220 -22.02 9.83 19.03
CA ARG A 220 -22.74 10.98 19.61
C ARG A 220 -24.25 10.82 19.49
N HIS A 221 -24.72 10.29 18.37
CA HIS A 221 -26.15 10.04 18.15
C HIS A 221 -26.69 8.94 19.06
N ASP A 222 -25.94 7.86 19.27
CA ASP A 222 -26.35 6.77 20.16
C ASP A 222 -26.35 7.17 21.65
N ARG A 223 -25.42 8.05 22.07
CA ARG A 223 -25.45 8.64 23.43
C ARG A 223 -26.59 9.63 23.66
N LEU A 224 -27.24 10.12 22.60
CA LEU A 224 -28.34 11.09 22.68
C LEU A 224 -29.72 10.43 22.57
N ARG A 225 -29.80 9.10 22.41
CA ARG A 225 -31.08 8.38 22.50
C ARG A 225 -31.49 8.25 23.97
N PRO A 226 -32.56 8.90 24.44
CA PRO A 226 -33.11 8.59 25.75
C PRO A 226 -33.64 7.15 25.70
N GLU A 227 -33.25 6.33 26.67
CA GLU A 227 -33.89 5.03 26.87
C GLU A 227 -35.38 5.27 27.13
N LEU A 228 -36.19 4.94 26.14
CA LEU A 228 -37.64 4.99 26.27
C LEU A 228 -38.06 3.81 27.17
N PRO A 229 -38.76 4.07 28.28
CA PRO A 229 -39.21 3.04 29.21
C PRO A 229 -40.29 2.13 28.61
#